data_AF-A0A661WN98-F1
#
_entry.id   AF-A0A661WN98-F1
#
_cell.length_a   1.000
_cell.length_b   1.000
_cell.length_c   1.000
_cell.angle_alpha   90.00
_cell.angle_beta   90.00
_cell.angle_gamma   90.00
#
_symmetry.space_group_name_H-M   'P 1'
#
loop_
_entity.id
_entity.type
_entity.pdbx_description
1 polymer ?
#
loop_
_entity_poly.entity_id
_entity_poly.type
_entity_poly.pdbx_seq_one_letter_code
_entity_poly.pdbx_strand_id
1 'polypeptide(L)'
;YAVPTKINLVGSYNISNALAAFSAAVYGLGISPEIAANGLFSLEGIPGRMDRIDLGQNFTVIVDFAHTPNALKMAIESAREMTKGRIIALFGSAGLRDKKKRRLMAEISAELADLTILTAEDPRTESLGEILLEMARGVIDKGGTENESFWRIEDRGEAIRFALQLANPEDVVLICGKGHEQSMCFGETEYAWDDKIATRSALAEFLGVAGEKMPYLPTQN
;
A
#
# COMPACT_ATOMS: atom_id res chain seq x y z
N TYR A 1 -33.96 10.02 -10.55
CA TYR A 1 -33.66 8.86 -11.42
C TYR A 1 -32.88 7.85 -10.60
N ALA A 2 -32.97 6.57 -10.92
CA ALA A 2 -32.18 5.51 -10.30
C ALA A 2 -31.48 4.74 -11.41
N VAL A 3 -30.15 4.74 -11.42
CA VAL A 3 -29.33 4.01 -12.39
C VAL A 3 -28.51 2.97 -11.63
N PRO A 4 -28.79 1.67 -11.82
CA PRO A 4 -27.97 0.63 -11.21
C PRO A 4 -26.59 0.61 -11.88
N THR A 5 -25.53 0.52 -11.08
CA THR A 5 -24.16 0.35 -11.58
C THR A 5 -23.36 -0.56 -10.65
N LYS A 6 -22.22 -1.02 -11.15
CA LYS A 6 -21.20 -1.76 -10.41
C LYS A 6 -19.86 -1.05 -10.62
N ILE A 7 -19.01 -1.03 -9.59
CA ILE A 7 -17.61 -0.62 -9.71
C ILE A 7 -16.71 -1.84 -9.54
N ASN A 8 -15.59 -1.87 -10.25
CA ASN A 8 -14.58 -2.93 -10.09
C ASN A 8 -13.54 -2.59 -9.02
N LEU A 9 -13.62 -1.38 -8.43
CA LEU A 9 -12.72 -0.92 -7.38
C LEU A 9 -13.08 -1.59 -6.03
N VAL A 10 -12.06 -2.00 -5.30
CA VAL A 10 -12.17 -2.67 -4.00
C VAL A 10 -12.33 -1.66 -2.87
N GLY A 11 -13.12 -2.01 -1.84
CA GLY A 11 -13.26 -1.24 -0.61
C GLY A 11 -14.44 -0.28 -0.60
N SER A 12 -15.11 -0.18 0.54
CA SER A 12 -16.31 0.65 0.72
C SER A 12 -16.07 2.14 0.47
N TYR A 13 -14.86 2.65 0.78
CA TYR A 13 -14.49 4.03 0.49
C TYR A 13 -14.49 4.37 -1.00
N ASN A 14 -14.22 3.38 -1.87
CA ASN A 14 -14.29 3.58 -3.32
C ASN A 14 -15.72 3.71 -3.84
N ILE A 15 -16.73 3.21 -3.10
CA ILE A 15 -18.14 3.50 -3.39
C ILE A 15 -18.39 5.00 -3.20
N SER A 16 -17.93 5.58 -2.09
CA SER A 16 -18.04 7.02 -1.83
C SER A 16 -17.32 7.85 -2.90
N ASN A 17 -16.10 7.46 -3.29
CA ASN A 17 -15.35 8.14 -4.36
C ASN A 17 -16.07 8.05 -5.71
N ALA A 18 -16.61 6.88 -6.05
CA ALA A 18 -17.36 6.67 -7.29
C ALA A 18 -18.64 7.51 -7.32
N LEU A 19 -19.37 7.61 -6.21
CA LEU A 19 -20.56 8.45 -6.09
C LEU A 19 -20.23 9.95 -6.20
N ALA A 20 -19.10 10.38 -5.63
CA ALA A 20 -18.63 11.75 -5.78
C ALA A 20 -18.27 12.07 -7.24
N ALA A 21 -17.51 11.19 -7.90
CA ALA A 21 -17.15 11.33 -9.31
C ALA A 21 -18.37 11.32 -10.23
N PHE A 22 -19.31 10.40 -9.98
CA PHE A 22 -20.59 10.32 -10.68
C PHE A 22 -21.39 11.62 -10.53
N SER A 23 -21.49 12.13 -9.31
CA SER A 23 -22.24 13.35 -9.04
C SER A 23 -21.61 14.56 -9.73
N ALA A 24 -20.27 14.67 -9.71
CA ALA A 24 -19.55 15.71 -10.42
C ALA A 24 -19.75 15.62 -11.94
N ALA A 25 -19.71 14.41 -12.52
CA ALA A 25 -19.94 14.21 -13.96
C ALA A 25 -21.38 14.59 -14.36
N VAL A 26 -22.37 14.11 -13.61
CA VAL A 26 -23.78 14.30 -13.96
C VAL A 26 -24.22 15.74 -13.72
N TYR A 27 -24.02 16.26 -12.51
CA TYR A 27 -24.51 17.59 -12.14
C TYR A 27 -23.55 18.70 -12.52
N GLY A 28 -22.24 18.47 -12.46
CA GLY A 28 -21.22 19.47 -12.75
C GLY A 28 -20.94 19.64 -14.24
N LEU A 29 -20.99 18.54 -15.01
CA LEU A 29 -20.66 18.55 -16.45
C LEU A 29 -21.86 18.27 -17.35
N GLY A 30 -23.03 17.95 -16.79
CA GLY A 30 -24.24 17.65 -17.55
C GLY A 30 -24.20 16.31 -18.32
N ILE A 31 -23.31 15.39 -17.92
CA ILE A 31 -23.21 14.06 -18.54
C ILE A 31 -24.44 13.23 -18.13
N SER A 32 -25.04 12.50 -19.07
CA SER A 32 -26.20 11.66 -18.74
C SER A 32 -25.83 10.62 -17.66
N PRO A 33 -26.70 10.36 -16.67
CA PRO A 33 -26.49 9.36 -15.63
C PRO A 33 -26.04 7.98 -16.14
N GLU A 34 -26.61 7.52 -17.26
CA GLU A 34 -26.31 6.21 -17.87
C GLU A 34 -24.88 6.15 -18.41
N ILE A 35 -24.41 7.22 -19.07
CA ILE A 35 -23.03 7.34 -19.55
C ILE A 35 -22.05 7.38 -18.36
N ALA A 36 -22.36 8.16 -17.32
CA ALA A 36 -21.51 8.24 -16.13
C ALA A 36 -21.41 6.88 -15.41
N ALA A 37 -22.54 6.16 -15.30
CA ALA A 37 -22.59 4.82 -14.72
C ALA A 37 -21.76 3.80 -15.53
N ASN A 38 -21.86 3.83 -16.86
CA ASN A 38 -21.06 2.99 -17.74
C ASN A 38 -19.56 3.32 -17.65
N GLY A 39 -19.21 4.61 -17.52
CA GLY A 39 -17.84 5.04 -17.28
C GLY A 39 -17.25 4.43 -16.01
N LEU A 40 -17.99 4.49 -14.90
CA LEU A 40 -17.61 3.83 -13.65
C LEU A 40 -17.45 2.31 -13.78
N PHE A 41 -18.36 1.64 -14.49
CA PHE A 41 -18.29 0.20 -14.72
C PHE A 41 -17.09 -0.20 -15.59
N SER A 42 -16.73 0.63 -16.57
CA SER A 42 -15.60 0.39 -17.48
C SER A 42 -14.23 0.59 -16.82
N LEU A 43 -14.17 1.21 -15.64
CA LEU A 43 -12.93 1.40 -14.91
C LEU A 43 -12.50 0.06 -14.29
N GLU A 44 -11.44 -0.53 -14.83
CA GLU A 44 -10.89 -1.81 -14.33
C GLU A 44 -10.17 -1.65 -12.99
N GLY A 45 -9.47 -0.53 -12.81
CA GLY A 45 -8.67 -0.24 -11.64
C GLY A 45 -8.06 1.15 -11.71
N ILE A 46 -7.48 1.60 -10.60
CA ILE A 46 -6.70 2.85 -10.56
C ILE A 46 -5.27 2.45 -10.16
N PRO A 47 -4.25 2.75 -10.97
CA PRO A 47 -2.87 2.45 -10.62
C PRO A 47 -2.52 2.95 -9.21
N GLY A 48 -1.94 2.07 -8.40
CA GLY A 48 -1.58 2.38 -7.01
C GLY A 48 -2.76 2.67 -6.07
N ARG A 49 -3.97 2.18 -6.34
CA ARG A 49 -5.11 2.14 -5.41
C ARG A 49 -5.72 0.75 -5.39
N MET A 50 -5.45 0.00 -4.33
CA MET A 50 -5.78 -1.42 -4.21
C MET A 50 -5.37 -2.21 -5.48
N ASP A 51 -4.20 -1.86 -6.04
CA ASP A 51 -3.71 -2.41 -7.30
C ASP A 51 -3.16 -3.81 -7.06
N ARG A 52 -3.94 -4.82 -7.43
CA ARG A 52 -3.58 -6.23 -7.22
C ARG A 52 -2.50 -6.66 -8.19
N ILE A 53 -1.41 -7.19 -7.65
CA ILE A 53 -0.31 -7.77 -8.43
C ILE A 53 -0.46 -9.30 -8.39
N ASP A 54 -0.63 -9.91 -9.57
CA ASP A 54 -0.82 -11.36 -9.70
C ASP A 54 0.13 -11.93 -10.76
N LEU A 55 0.98 -12.86 -10.33
CA LEU A 55 1.87 -13.67 -11.18
C LEU A 55 1.60 -15.19 -10.97
N GLY A 56 0.47 -15.56 -10.36
CA GLY A 56 0.08 -16.96 -10.12
C GLY A 56 0.40 -17.50 -8.72
N GLN A 57 0.84 -16.65 -7.79
CA GLN A 57 1.01 -16.99 -6.38
C GLN A 57 -0.33 -17.31 -5.69
N ASN A 58 -0.31 -18.08 -4.60
CA ASN A 58 -1.49 -18.55 -3.87
C ASN A 58 -1.94 -17.63 -2.71
N PHE A 59 -1.39 -16.42 -2.67
CA PHE A 59 -1.76 -15.34 -1.76
C PHE A 59 -2.03 -14.07 -2.57
N THR A 60 -2.55 -13.03 -1.93
CA THR A 60 -2.88 -11.77 -2.60
C THR A 60 -1.81 -10.74 -2.31
N VAL A 61 -1.35 -10.02 -3.33
CA VAL A 61 -0.43 -8.88 -3.18
C VAL A 61 -1.09 -7.62 -3.72
N ILE A 62 -1.06 -6.55 -2.95
CA ILE A 62 -1.73 -5.28 -3.26
C ILE A 62 -0.76 -4.12 -3.06
N VAL A 63 -0.69 -3.23 -4.03
CA VAL A 63 0.00 -1.94 -3.93
C VAL A 63 -1.03 -0.81 -3.77
N ASP A 64 -0.86 0.02 -2.75
CA ASP A 64 -1.77 1.13 -2.42
C ASP A 64 -1.03 2.41 -1.99
N PHE A 65 -1.63 3.56 -2.24
CA PHE A 65 -1.08 4.88 -1.89
C PHE A 65 -1.42 5.33 -0.46
N ALA A 66 -1.99 4.48 0.37
CA ALA A 66 -2.37 4.80 1.73
C ALA A 66 -1.17 5.26 2.58
N HIS A 67 -0.98 6.58 2.62
CA HIS A 67 0.09 7.27 3.33
C HIS A 67 -0.48 8.18 4.43
N THR A 68 -1.66 7.88 4.99
CA THR A 68 -2.18 8.61 6.16
C THR A 68 -2.78 7.61 7.14
N PRO A 69 -2.94 7.95 8.44
CA PRO A 69 -3.49 7.01 9.41
C PRO A 69 -4.85 6.47 8.99
N ASN A 70 -5.76 7.36 8.55
CA ASN A 70 -7.09 6.96 8.10
C ASN A 70 -7.05 6.15 6.79
N ALA A 71 -6.22 6.54 5.82
CA ALA A 71 -6.11 5.79 4.57
C ALA A 71 -5.55 4.37 4.80
N LEU A 72 -4.54 4.23 5.67
CA LEU A 72 -3.94 2.93 6.01
C LEU A 72 -4.97 2.04 6.71
N LYS A 73 -5.72 2.60 7.68
CA LYS A 73 -6.84 1.90 8.32
C LYS A 73 -7.83 1.36 7.28
N MET A 74 -8.31 2.21 6.37
CA MET A 74 -9.27 1.81 5.33
C MET A 74 -8.71 0.75 4.39
N ALA A 75 -7.41 0.83 4.05
CA ALA A 75 -6.74 -0.16 3.20
C ALA A 75 -6.66 -1.52 3.90
N ILE A 76 -6.27 -1.56 5.19
CA ILE A 76 -6.20 -2.80 5.98
C ILE A 76 -7.60 -3.40 6.19
N GLU A 77 -8.60 -2.59 6.53
CA GLU A 77 -9.98 -3.06 6.69
C GLU A 77 -10.55 -3.61 5.36
N SER A 78 -10.25 -2.95 4.23
CA SER A 78 -10.65 -3.46 2.91
C SER A 78 -9.93 -4.77 2.57
N ALA A 79 -8.64 -4.88 2.88
CA ALA A 79 -7.88 -6.12 2.71
C ALA A 79 -8.45 -7.26 3.59
N ARG A 80 -8.93 -6.94 4.79
CA ARG A 80 -9.57 -7.92 5.69
C ARG A 80 -10.85 -8.50 5.11
N GLU A 81 -11.63 -7.72 4.37
CA GLU A 81 -12.83 -8.21 3.69
C GLU A 81 -12.51 -9.22 2.58
N MET A 82 -11.27 -9.24 2.08
CA MET A 82 -10.83 -10.10 0.97
C MET A 82 -10.30 -11.47 1.43
N THR A 83 -9.97 -11.63 2.71
CA THR A 83 -9.28 -12.84 3.18
C THR A 83 -9.70 -13.30 4.58
N LYS A 84 -9.57 -14.61 4.82
CA LYS A 84 -9.58 -15.22 6.15
C LYS A 84 -8.17 -15.50 6.70
N GLY A 85 -7.15 -15.39 5.85
CA GLY A 85 -5.73 -15.48 6.22
C GLY A 85 -5.22 -14.23 6.91
N ARG A 86 -3.90 -14.08 6.97
CA ARG A 86 -3.24 -12.96 7.61
C ARG A 86 -3.15 -11.74 6.70
N ILE A 87 -3.11 -10.56 7.29
CA ILE A 87 -2.71 -9.31 6.62
C ILE A 87 -1.29 -8.97 7.05
N ILE A 88 -0.42 -8.84 6.05
CA ILE A 88 0.97 -8.42 6.19
C ILE A 88 1.07 -7.01 5.61
N ALA A 89 1.10 -5.99 6.47
CA ALA A 89 1.14 -4.60 6.06
C ALA A 89 2.58 -4.08 6.02
N LEU A 90 3.00 -3.55 4.87
CA LEU A 90 4.32 -2.94 4.66
C LEU A 90 4.16 -1.48 4.30
N PHE A 91 4.81 -0.58 5.05
CA PHE A 91 4.77 0.86 4.78
C PHE A 91 5.90 1.60 5.48
N GLY A 92 6.09 2.86 5.06
CA GLY A 92 6.99 3.80 5.71
C GLY A 92 6.26 5.07 6.13
N SER A 93 7.05 6.12 6.37
CA SER A 93 6.52 7.48 6.45
C SER A 93 7.56 8.46 5.96
N ALA A 94 7.13 9.42 5.13
CA ALA A 94 8.01 10.49 4.67
C ALA A 94 8.63 11.33 5.80
N GLY A 95 9.89 11.71 5.59
CA GLY A 95 10.60 12.77 6.30
C GLY A 95 10.08 14.16 5.95
N LEU A 96 10.37 15.15 6.79
CA LEU A 96 9.95 16.56 6.70
C LEU A 96 8.43 16.73 6.61
N ARG A 97 7.69 15.81 7.22
CA ARG A 97 6.23 15.75 7.28
C ARG A 97 5.78 15.54 8.72
N ASP A 98 4.46 15.48 8.92
CA ASP A 98 3.86 15.33 10.24
C ASP A 98 4.37 14.09 10.99
N LYS A 99 5.16 14.32 12.05
CA LYS A 99 5.71 13.27 12.90
C LYS A 99 4.63 12.51 13.66
N LYS A 100 3.49 13.15 13.99
CA LYS A 100 2.39 12.48 14.70
C LYS A 100 1.80 11.37 13.84
N LYS A 101 1.70 11.60 12.52
CA LYS A 101 1.24 10.60 11.57
C LYS A 101 2.11 9.34 11.58
N ARG A 102 3.44 9.44 11.71
CA ARG A 102 4.38 8.28 11.72
C ARG A 102 3.95 7.25 12.75
N ARG A 103 3.79 7.73 13.98
CA ARG A 103 3.40 6.92 15.13
C ARG A 103 1.97 6.39 14.98
N LEU A 104 1.01 7.23 14.60
CA LEU A 104 -0.39 6.83 14.44
C LEU A 104 -0.59 5.76 13.36
N MET A 105 0.13 5.84 12.23
CA MET A 105 0.07 4.79 11.21
C MET A 105 0.60 3.45 11.73
N ALA A 106 1.72 3.49 12.46
CA ALA A 106 2.30 2.31 13.06
C ALA A 106 1.39 1.67 14.11
N GLU A 107 0.79 2.48 14.98
CA GLU A 107 -0.22 2.05 15.96
C GLU A 107 -1.42 1.38 15.28
N ILE A 108 -1.97 1.99 14.22
CA ILE A 108 -3.10 1.43 13.46
C ILE A 108 -2.75 0.08 12.83
N SER A 109 -1.56 -0.04 12.24
CA SER A 109 -1.14 -1.31 11.65
C SER A 109 -1.01 -2.41 12.70
N ALA A 110 -0.43 -2.09 13.86
CA ALA A 110 -0.31 -3.03 14.97
C ALA A 110 -1.67 -3.51 15.52
N GLU A 111 -2.69 -2.66 15.46
CA GLU A 111 -4.05 -3.01 15.92
C GLU A 111 -4.85 -3.83 14.88
N LEU A 112 -4.61 -3.62 13.58
CA LEU A 112 -5.50 -4.12 12.52
C LEU A 112 -4.87 -5.17 11.58
N ALA A 113 -3.56 -5.11 11.37
CA ALA A 113 -2.83 -6.10 10.60
C ALA A 113 -2.30 -7.21 11.52
N ASP A 114 -2.08 -8.40 10.98
CA ASP A 114 -1.50 -9.50 11.76
C ASP A 114 0.03 -9.32 11.88
N LEU A 115 0.66 -8.84 10.81
CA LEU A 115 2.11 -8.60 10.72
C LEU A 115 2.38 -7.22 10.13
N THR A 116 3.35 -6.50 10.69
CA THR A 116 3.74 -5.15 10.25
C THR A 116 5.20 -5.09 9.81
N ILE A 117 5.49 -4.50 8.66
CA ILE A 117 6.85 -4.27 8.16
C ILE A 117 7.04 -2.78 7.94
N LEU A 118 7.97 -2.19 8.71
CA LEU A 118 8.31 -0.79 8.66
C LEU A 118 9.53 -0.61 7.75
N THR A 119 9.42 0.26 6.75
CA THR A 119 10.47 0.45 5.73
C THR A 119 10.56 1.90 5.23
N ALA A 120 11.45 2.19 4.28
CA ALA A 120 11.57 3.49 3.65
C ALA A 120 10.30 3.88 2.84
N GLU A 121 10.02 5.18 2.77
CA GLU A 121 9.01 5.78 1.88
C GLU A 121 9.62 7.00 1.17
N ASP A 122 9.97 8.05 1.90
CA ASP A 122 10.68 9.23 1.41
C ASP A 122 11.43 9.86 2.60
N PRO A 123 12.55 9.28 3.07
CA PRO A 123 13.24 9.79 4.26
C PRO A 123 13.70 11.24 4.12
N ARG A 124 13.95 11.70 2.88
CA ARG A 124 14.51 13.03 2.58
C ARG A 124 15.79 13.24 3.40
N THR A 125 15.94 14.39 4.04
CA THR A 125 17.11 14.72 4.85
C THR A 125 17.01 14.24 6.30
N GLU A 126 15.94 13.56 6.69
CA GLU A 126 15.84 12.92 8.01
C GLU A 126 16.52 11.54 8.02
N SER A 127 17.00 11.12 9.19
CA SER A 127 17.52 9.76 9.39
C SER A 127 16.39 8.74 9.23
N LEU A 128 16.53 7.81 8.27
CA LEU A 128 15.59 6.70 8.10
C LEU A 128 15.50 5.86 9.38
N GLY A 129 16.63 5.56 10.02
CA GLY A 129 16.66 4.81 11.28
C GLY A 129 15.85 5.47 12.39
N GLU A 130 15.89 6.81 12.50
CA GLU A 130 15.09 7.55 13.49
C GLU A 130 13.60 7.51 13.15
N ILE A 131 13.23 7.64 11.88
CA ILE A 131 11.82 7.50 11.44
C ILE A 131 11.29 6.10 11.79
N LEU A 132 12.05 5.05 11.47
CA LEU A 132 11.64 3.68 11.76
C LEU A 132 11.61 3.40 13.26
N LEU A 133 12.50 4.01 14.05
CA LEU A 133 12.47 3.91 15.51
C LEU A 133 11.22 4.58 16.10
N GLU A 134 10.84 5.76 15.60
CA GLU A 134 9.59 6.45 15.99
C GLU A 134 8.35 5.59 15.68
N MET A 135 8.32 4.98 14.49
CA MET A 135 7.23 4.08 14.08
C MET A 135 7.20 2.80 14.94
N ALA A 136 8.34 2.15 15.16
CA ALA A 136 8.43 0.93 15.97
C ALA A 136 7.95 1.14 17.39
N ARG A 137 8.20 2.31 18.01
CA ARG A 137 7.62 2.66 19.32
C ARG A 137 6.10 2.64 19.28
N GLY A 138 5.48 3.13 18.21
CA GLY A 138 4.03 3.06 18.01
C GLY A 138 3.51 1.62 17.96
N VAL A 139 4.22 0.72 17.28
CA VAL A 139 3.87 -0.71 17.25
C VAL A 139 4.00 -1.36 18.63
N ILE A 140 5.11 -1.09 19.33
CA ILE A 140 5.38 -1.62 20.68
C ILE A 140 4.33 -1.14 21.69
N ASP A 141 3.94 0.14 21.62
CA ASP A 141 2.92 0.71 22.51
C ASP A 141 1.53 0.07 22.31
N LYS A 142 1.32 -0.65 21.20
CA LYS A 142 0.13 -1.47 20.92
C LYS A 142 0.34 -2.96 21.14
N GLY A 143 1.44 -3.35 21.78
CA GLY A 143 1.73 -4.72 22.18
C GLY A 143 2.49 -5.54 21.12
N GLY A 144 2.97 -4.92 20.05
CA GLY A 144 3.80 -5.62 19.07
C GLY A 144 5.20 -5.91 19.58
N THR A 145 5.69 -7.11 19.28
CA THR A 145 7.07 -7.57 19.50
C THR A 145 7.87 -7.56 18.20
N GLU A 146 9.06 -6.96 18.24
CA GLU A 146 9.96 -6.91 17.10
C GLU A 146 10.53 -8.29 16.79
N ASN A 147 10.62 -8.61 15.50
CA ASN A 147 10.99 -9.92 14.95
C ASN A 147 9.96 -11.05 15.16
N GLU A 148 8.78 -10.72 15.68
CA GLU A 148 7.68 -11.68 15.86
C GLU A 148 6.39 -11.20 15.18
N SER A 149 5.96 -9.99 15.52
CA SER A 149 4.74 -9.36 14.98
C SER A 149 5.05 -8.15 14.09
N PHE A 150 6.26 -7.60 14.19
CA PHE A 150 6.72 -6.57 13.28
C PHE A 150 8.22 -6.60 13.03
N TRP A 151 8.65 -5.99 11.93
CA TRP A 151 10.06 -5.87 11.54
C TRP A 151 10.37 -4.45 11.05
N ARG A 152 11.61 -4.01 11.24
CA ARG A 152 12.18 -2.83 10.57
C ARG A 152 13.16 -3.30 9.49
N ILE A 153 12.88 -2.98 8.23
CA ILE A 153 13.76 -3.30 7.11
C ILE A 153 13.93 -2.02 6.30
N GLU A 154 15.13 -1.44 6.34
CA GLU A 154 15.38 -0.12 5.75
C GLU A 154 15.17 -0.08 4.24
N ASP A 155 15.74 -1.05 3.52
CA ASP A 155 15.55 -1.14 2.07
C ASP A 155 14.14 -1.62 1.73
N ARG A 156 13.42 -0.81 0.95
CA ARG A 156 12.04 -1.12 0.58
C ARG A 156 11.92 -2.34 -0.33
N GLY A 157 12.90 -2.58 -1.19
CA GLY A 157 12.95 -3.78 -2.03
C GLY A 157 13.10 -5.05 -1.17
N GLU A 158 14.04 -5.04 -0.24
CA GLU A 158 14.22 -6.13 0.73
C GLU A 158 12.99 -6.31 1.64
N ALA A 159 12.36 -5.22 2.07
CA ALA A 159 11.13 -5.28 2.86
C ALA A 159 10.01 -5.99 2.09
N ILE A 160 9.86 -5.69 0.79
CA ILE A 160 8.89 -6.36 -0.08
C ILE A 160 9.24 -7.84 -0.22
N ARG A 161 10.50 -8.19 -0.51
CA ARG A 161 10.95 -9.60 -0.57
C ARG A 161 10.61 -10.35 0.70
N PHE A 162 10.92 -9.75 1.85
CA PHE A 162 10.65 -10.33 3.16
C PHE A 162 9.14 -10.51 3.41
N ALA A 163 8.31 -9.54 3.05
CA ALA A 163 6.86 -9.65 3.16
C ALA A 163 6.29 -10.83 2.35
N LEU A 164 6.80 -11.04 1.13
CA LEU A 164 6.41 -12.17 0.28
C LEU A 164 6.84 -13.51 0.86
N GLN A 165 8.04 -13.59 1.46
CA GLN A 165 8.52 -14.80 2.14
C GLN A 165 7.71 -15.16 3.38
N LEU A 166 7.15 -14.18 4.08
CA LEU A 166 6.27 -14.40 5.22
C LEU A 166 4.89 -14.94 4.82
N ALA A 167 4.45 -14.71 3.58
CA ALA A 167 3.08 -14.97 3.15
C ALA A 167 2.77 -16.46 3.02
N ASN A 168 1.66 -16.88 3.63
CA ASN A 168 1.06 -18.20 3.46
C ASN A 168 -0.09 -18.14 2.45
N PRO A 169 -0.57 -19.29 1.94
CA PRO A 169 -1.78 -19.32 1.13
C PRO A 169 -2.94 -18.56 1.80
N GLU A 170 -3.73 -17.86 1.00
CA GLU A 170 -4.82 -16.98 1.43
C GLU A 170 -4.39 -15.68 2.14
N ASP A 171 -3.14 -15.48 2.53
CA ASP A 171 -2.72 -14.20 3.12
C ASP A 171 -2.86 -13.02 2.13
N VAL A 172 -2.89 -11.80 2.67
CA VAL A 172 -2.80 -10.56 1.90
C VAL A 172 -1.54 -9.80 2.31
N VAL A 173 -0.65 -9.56 1.34
CA VAL A 173 0.49 -8.65 1.46
C VAL A 173 0.06 -7.28 0.93
N LEU A 174 0.02 -6.28 1.81
CA LEU A 174 -0.43 -4.94 1.52
C LEU A 174 0.75 -3.96 1.59
N ILE A 175 1.15 -3.43 0.43
CA ILE A 175 2.29 -2.53 0.24
C ILE A 175 1.74 -1.11 0.10
N CYS A 176 1.91 -0.30 1.15
CA CYS A 176 1.31 1.02 1.26
C CYS A 176 2.36 2.14 1.22
N GLY A 177 1.93 3.33 0.81
CA GLY A 177 2.70 4.57 0.90
C GLY A 177 2.93 5.21 -0.47
N LYS A 178 3.65 4.53 -1.37
CA LYS A 178 4.04 5.08 -2.68
C LYS A 178 2.97 4.89 -3.75
N GLY A 179 2.32 3.72 -3.78
CA GLY A 179 1.22 3.44 -4.70
C GLY A 179 1.58 3.65 -6.18
N HIS A 180 1.26 4.83 -6.70
CA HIS A 180 1.48 5.24 -8.10
C HIS A 180 2.70 6.15 -8.28
N GLU A 181 3.33 6.58 -7.18
CA GLU A 181 4.53 7.40 -7.22
C GLU A 181 5.70 6.64 -7.83
N GLN A 182 6.52 7.37 -8.59
CA GLN A 182 7.58 6.84 -9.46
C GLN A 182 8.98 7.25 -8.98
N SER A 183 9.09 7.75 -7.75
CA SER A 183 10.36 8.10 -7.12
C SER A 183 10.35 7.90 -5.61
N MET A 184 11.55 7.82 -5.04
CA MET A 184 11.79 7.80 -3.61
C MET A 184 12.94 8.74 -3.25
N CYS A 185 12.71 9.65 -2.30
CA CYS A 185 13.66 10.69 -1.92
C CYS A 185 14.56 10.27 -0.75
N PHE A 186 15.88 10.24 -0.99
CA PHE A 186 16.91 10.11 0.04
C PHE A 186 17.86 11.30 -0.01
N GLY A 187 18.04 11.99 1.12
CA GLY A 187 18.70 13.28 1.18
C GLY A 187 17.96 14.31 0.31
N GLU A 188 18.66 14.83 -0.69
CA GLU A 188 18.12 15.75 -1.70
C GLU A 188 17.95 15.07 -3.07
N THR A 189 18.18 13.76 -3.17
CA THR A 189 18.15 13.01 -4.43
C THR A 189 16.87 12.18 -4.53
N GLU A 190 16.16 12.34 -5.64
CA GLU A 190 15.04 11.48 -6.04
C GLU A 190 15.60 10.28 -6.83
N TYR A 191 15.41 9.08 -6.29
CA TYR A 191 15.77 7.82 -6.95
C TYR A 191 14.55 7.26 -7.67
N ALA A 192 14.73 6.69 -8.86
CA ALA A 192 13.63 6.06 -9.59
C ALA A 192 13.11 4.85 -8.81
N TRP A 193 11.81 4.87 -8.48
CA TRP A 193 11.20 3.83 -7.65
C TRP A 193 9.71 3.69 -7.98
N ASP A 194 9.26 2.47 -8.27
CA ASP A 194 7.85 2.15 -8.42
C ASP A 194 7.54 0.89 -7.62
N ASP A 195 6.63 0.97 -6.64
CA ASP A 195 6.20 -0.16 -5.83
C ASP A 195 5.65 -1.30 -6.69
N LYS A 196 4.99 -1.00 -7.81
CA LYS A 196 4.47 -2.01 -8.73
C LYS A 196 5.60 -2.77 -9.41
N ILE A 197 6.60 -2.08 -9.93
CA ILE A 197 7.78 -2.70 -10.57
C ILE A 197 8.56 -3.50 -9.53
N ALA A 198 8.86 -2.91 -8.38
CA ALA A 198 9.58 -3.58 -7.29
C ALA A 198 8.85 -4.85 -6.81
N THR A 199 7.52 -4.77 -6.65
CA THR A 199 6.68 -5.92 -6.27
C THR A 199 6.69 -7.00 -7.33
N ARG A 200 6.54 -6.65 -8.61
CA ARG A 200 6.60 -7.64 -9.71
C ARG A 200 7.98 -8.31 -9.80
N SER A 201 9.06 -7.55 -9.60
CA SER A 201 10.42 -8.09 -9.53
C SER A 201 10.56 -9.09 -8.37
N ALA A 202 10.24 -8.67 -7.15
CA ALA A 202 10.36 -9.53 -5.96
C ALA A 202 9.47 -10.78 -6.05
N LEU A 203 8.28 -10.65 -6.63
CA LEU A 203 7.34 -11.75 -6.78
C LEU A 203 7.79 -12.73 -7.89
N ALA A 204 8.37 -12.24 -8.97
CA ALA A 204 8.99 -13.10 -9.99
C ALA A 204 10.19 -13.88 -9.42
N GLU A 205 11.05 -13.23 -8.62
CA GLU A 205 12.14 -13.87 -7.90
C GLU A 205 11.61 -14.96 -6.94
N PHE A 206 10.57 -14.65 -6.16
CA PHE A 206 9.92 -15.59 -5.24
C PHE A 206 9.36 -16.83 -5.96
N LEU A 207 8.75 -16.64 -7.13
CA LEU A 207 8.17 -17.73 -7.92
C LEU A 207 9.19 -18.47 -8.80
N GLY A 208 10.44 -17.99 -8.90
CA GLY A 208 11.46 -18.55 -9.79
C GLY A 208 11.13 -18.38 -11.28
N VAL A 209 10.43 -17.31 -11.66
CA VAL A 209 10.07 -16.99 -13.05
C VAL A 209 10.83 -15.76 -13.56
N ALA A 210 10.85 -15.56 -14.88
CA ALA A 210 11.44 -14.37 -15.46
C ALA A 210 10.65 -13.11 -15.05
N GLY A 211 11.37 -12.06 -14.61
CA GLY A 211 10.78 -10.81 -14.16
C GLY A 211 11.65 -9.60 -14.51
N GLU A 212 11.08 -8.43 -14.30
CA GLU A 212 11.81 -7.16 -14.39
C GLU A 212 12.85 -7.07 -13.26
N LYS A 213 13.87 -6.22 -13.44
CA LYS A 213 14.91 -6.02 -12.43
C LYS A 213 14.40 -5.11 -11.31
N MET A 214 14.70 -5.47 -10.07
CA MET A 214 14.42 -4.63 -8.89
C MET A 214 14.98 -3.22 -9.06
N PRO A 215 14.17 -2.16 -8.89
CA PRO A 215 14.64 -0.78 -8.89
C PRO A 215 15.73 -0.57 -7.83
N TYR A 216 16.69 0.30 -8.13
CA TYR A 216 17.80 0.59 -7.22
C TYR A 216 17.40 1.65 -6.19
N LEU A 217 17.75 1.40 -4.92
CA LEU A 217 17.73 2.39 -3.85
C LEU A 217 19.12 2.46 -3.20
N PRO A 218 19.51 3.61 -2.64
CA PRO A 218 20.80 3.76 -1.95
C PRO A 218 20.89 2.96 -0.64
N THR A 219 19.78 2.35 -0.20
CA THR A 219 19.70 1.43 0.96
C THR A 219 20.08 -0.01 0.61
N GLN A 220 20.27 -0.34 -0.68
CA GLN A 220 20.76 -1.65 -1.12
C GLN A 220 22.26 -1.75 -0.82
N ASN A 221 22.64 -2.58 0.15
CA ASN A 221 24.04 -2.95 0.41
C ASN A 221 24.40 -4.28 -0.25
#